data_AF-M1PYY2-F1
#
_entry.id   AF-M1PYY2-F1
#
_cell.length_a   1.000
_cell.length_b   1.000
_cell.length_c   1.000
_cell.angle_alpha   90.00
_cell.angle_beta   90.00
_cell.angle_gamma   90.00
#
_symmetry.space_group_name_H-M   'P 1'
#
loop_
_entity.id
_entity.type
_entity.pdbx_description
1 polymer ?
#
loop_
_entity_poly.entity_id
_entity_poly.type
_entity_poly.pdbx_seq_one_letter_code
_entity_poly.pdbx_strand_id
1 'polypeptide(L)'
;MQKFKRYFALGKFRELSLSASGRVLNIQKRKVKSEFCFCSSIPANGLAAVYKYPEEKMELTAAYIKAGLEQNERCIWLVPDFQSAEKAKNLLSNSDLDIENRIEKSRLKIIPLKEKDDPSIKQTETSRIYFDWKAGNPQKEIIKFIHAGNWRYLRINLEVGAFGKSITTSLKELRCVLAENMPEKKIRPLFMIKEEDLSAEEVFNLIEAGEKLVIKREGKWKFLKIKQESPDKKFKTLIENSGDSILIHDMNGKVLEANHVACETFGYTRSKMIGKHIKDLRTSIHLIEFGQQIEKLKQTGYFTFEMDSLRRDGTVIPQEVNNRLIEYDGETAVLSIGRDISKRRQTEKALRDSERKYRMLFEEFPGGIAQFDKYGTIIVCNENFVK
;
A
#
# COMPACT_ATOMS: atom_id res chain seq x y z
N MET A 1 6.44 -28.37 -24.71
CA MET A 1 5.67 -29.37 -23.94
C MET A 1 6.48 -29.71 -22.69
N GLN A 2 5.87 -29.65 -21.49
CA GLN A 2 6.46 -29.93 -20.15
C GLN A 2 7.48 -28.90 -19.57
N LYS A 3 6.99 -27.84 -18.91
CA LYS A 3 7.58 -27.28 -17.65
C LYS A 3 6.77 -26.15 -16.95
N PHE A 4 5.44 -26.06 -17.13
CA PHE A 4 4.60 -25.05 -16.47
C PHE A 4 3.30 -25.63 -15.87
N LYS A 5 3.37 -26.80 -15.21
CA LYS A 5 2.19 -27.54 -14.71
C LYS A 5 2.13 -27.77 -13.18
N ARG A 6 2.77 -26.94 -12.35
CA ARG A 6 2.81 -27.18 -10.88
C ARG A 6 2.44 -26.00 -9.96
N TYR A 7 1.64 -25.05 -10.43
CA TYR A 7 1.07 -23.98 -9.58
C TYR A 7 -0.45 -24.05 -9.37
N PHE A 8 -1.12 -25.10 -9.89
CA PHE A 8 -2.57 -25.27 -9.74
C PHE A 8 -2.89 -26.41 -8.77
N ALA A 9 -2.84 -26.12 -7.47
CA ALA A 9 -3.64 -26.74 -6.41
C ALA A 9 -3.05 -26.29 -5.07
N LEU A 10 -3.57 -25.22 -4.46
CA LEU A 10 -3.61 -24.96 -3.01
C LEU A 10 -4.06 -23.51 -2.76
N GLY A 11 -5.33 -23.34 -2.37
CA GLY A 11 -5.93 -22.14 -1.74
C GLY A 11 -5.51 -20.76 -2.28
N LYS A 12 -6.26 -20.24 -3.26
CA LYS A 12 -6.10 -18.92 -3.91
C LYS A 12 -5.90 -17.72 -2.96
N PHE A 13 -6.22 -17.86 -1.67
CA PHE A 13 -6.14 -16.78 -0.69
C PHE A 13 -5.39 -17.18 0.60
N ARG A 14 -4.66 -18.31 0.66
CA ARG A 14 -4.10 -18.83 1.93
C ARG A 14 -2.84 -18.11 2.45
N GLU A 15 -2.09 -17.40 1.62
CA GLU A 15 -0.89 -16.67 2.06
C GLU A 15 -1.14 -15.15 2.13
N LEU A 16 -0.44 -14.51 3.08
CA LEU A 16 -0.67 -13.18 3.66
C LEU A 16 -0.62 -11.97 2.72
N SER A 17 -0.65 -12.17 1.41
CA SER A 17 -0.67 -11.11 0.41
C SER A 17 -1.03 -11.72 -0.93
N LEU A 18 -2.20 -11.39 -1.48
CA LEU A 18 -2.42 -11.53 -2.92
C LEU A 18 -1.52 -10.50 -3.60
N SER A 19 -0.49 -10.97 -4.31
CA SER A 19 0.42 -10.13 -5.09
C SER A 19 0.11 -10.28 -6.58
N ALA A 20 -0.30 -9.18 -7.21
CA ALA A 20 -0.37 -9.06 -8.66
C ALA A 20 0.22 -7.69 -9.06
N SER A 21 1.16 -7.69 -10.00
CA SER A 21 1.75 -6.46 -10.55
C SER A 21 2.35 -5.51 -9.50
N GLY A 22 3.09 -6.05 -8.50
CA GLY A 22 3.75 -5.27 -7.45
C GLY A 22 2.83 -4.65 -6.39
N ARG A 23 1.52 -4.94 -6.43
CA ARG A 23 0.52 -4.48 -5.44
C ARG A 23 0.28 -5.58 -4.40
N VAL A 24 0.07 -5.18 -3.14
CA VAL A 24 -0.19 -6.11 -2.03
C VAL A 24 -1.56 -5.80 -1.40
N LEU A 25 -2.43 -6.80 -1.36
CA LEU A 25 -3.68 -6.74 -0.60
C LEU A 25 -3.42 -7.05 0.87
N ASN A 26 -3.95 -6.21 1.75
CA ASN A 26 -3.92 -6.43 3.19
C ASN A 26 -5.32 -6.50 3.77
N ILE A 27 -5.49 -7.44 4.71
CA ILE A 27 -6.70 -7.57 5.49
C ILE A 27 -6.63 -6.59 6.66
N GLN A 28 -7.57 -5.67 6.75
CA GLN A 28 -7.54 -4.66 7.80
C GLN A 28 -7.90 -5.29 9.16
N LYS A 29 -6.94 -5.34 10.10
CA LYS A 29 -7.19 -5.63 11.51
C LYS A 29 -7.84 -4.41 12.15
N ARG A 30 -9.16 -4.35 12.17
CA ARG A 30 -9.89 -3.29 12.88
C ARG A 30 -10.10 -3.77 14.33
N LYS A 31 -9.67 -3.01 15.34
CA LYS A 31 -10.11 -3.22 16.73
C LYS A 31 -11.59 -2.83 16.76
N VAL A 32 -12.50 -3.79 16.81
CA VAL A 32 -13.94 -3.49 16.81
C VAL A 32 -14.65 -4.21 17.94
N LYS A 33 -15.70 -3.57 18.46
CA LYS A 33 -16.60 -4.07 19.51
C LYS A 33 -17.41 -5.32 19.09
N SER A 34 -17.64 -5.55 17.79
CA SER A 34 -18.30 -6.75 17.25
C SER A 34 -17.89 -7.03 15.78
N GLU A 35 -17.95 -8.30 15.38
CA GLU A 35 -17.52 -8.78 14.05
C GLU A 35 -18.30 -8.14 12.89
N PHE A 36 -19.61 -7.92 13.06
CA PHE A 36 -20.50 -7.42 12.01
C PHE A 36 -20.76 -5.91 12.07
N CYS A 37 -19.93 -5.13 12.79
CA CYS A 37 -20.19 -3.69 12.97
C CYS A 37 -20.36 -2.95 11.63
N PHE A 38 -19.73 -3.43 10.56
CA PHE A 38 -19.77 -2.81 9.24
C PHE A 38 -21.15 -2.92 8.58
N CYS A 39 -21.97 -3.89 8.99
CA CYS A 39 -23.36 -4.00 8.57
C CYS A 39 -24.20 -2.80 9.03
N SER A 40 -23.80 -2.08 10.08
CA SER A 40 -24.48 -0.86 10.51
C SER A 40 -24.17 0.35 9.59
N SER A 41 -23.09 0.29 8.81
CA SER A 41 -22.59 1.45 8.05
C SER A 41 -22.28 1.06 6.59
N ILE A 42 -23.34 0.77 5.83
CA ILE A 42 -23.24 0.33 4.44
C ILE A 42 -23.29 1.56 3.52
N PRO A 43 -22.31 1.74 2.62
CA PRO A 43 -22.30 2.88 1.72
C PRO A 43 -23.43 2.76 0.69
N ALA A 44 -23.76 3.87 0.03
CA ALA A 44 -24.86 3.90 -0.94
C ALA A 44 -24.63 2.98 -2.16
N ASN A 45 -23.36 2.72 -2.53
CA ASN A 45 -23.01 1.77 -3.58
C ASN A 45 -23.05 0.30 -3.13
N GLY A 46 -23.38 0.02 -1.86
CA GLY A 46 -23.49 -1.33 -1.32
C GLY A 46 -22.22 -1.91 -0.74
N LEU A 47 -22.32 -3.15 -0.24
CA LEU A 47 -21.21 -3.91 0.31
C LEU A 47 -21.01 -5.17 -0.54
N ALA A 48 -19.78 -5.47 -0.94
CA ALA A 48 -19.44 -6.73 -1.61
C ALA A 48 -18.82 -7.70 -0.60
N ALA A 49 -19.32 -8.92 -0.55
CA ALA A 49 -18.86 -9.96 0.35
C ALA A 49 -18.46 -11.20 -0.43
N VAL A 50 -17.22 -11.64 -0.20
CA VAL A 50 -16.67 -12.86 -0.78
C VAL A 50 -16.86 -14.00 0.21
N TYR A 51 -17.59 -15.04 -0.20
CA TYR A 51 -17.89 -16.20 0.63
C TYR A 51 -17.42 -17.48 -0.04
N LYS A 52 -17.09 -18.49 0.79
CA LYS A 52 -16.67 -19.80 0.33
C LYS A 52 -17.73 -20.86 0.56
N TYR A 53 -18.37 -20.82 1.72
CA TYR A 53 -19.39 -21.80 2.12
C TYR A 53 -20.78 -21.16 2.25
N PRO A 54 -21.86 -21.86 1.90
CA PRO A 54 -23.23 -21.31 2.02
C PRO A 54 -23.60 -20.84 3.43
N GLU A 55 -23.05 -21.47 4.46
CA GLU A 55 -23.26 -21.08 5.86
C GLU A 55 -22.73 -19.68 6.17
N GLU A 56 -21.54 -19.34 5.65
CA GLU A 56 -20.95 -17.99 5.78
C GLU A 56 -21.86 -16.94 5.15
N LYS A 57 -22.46 -17.27 4.00
CA LYS A 57 -23.42 -16.41 3.31
C LYS A 57 -24.67 -16.17 4.18
N MET A 58 -25.22 -17.22 4.79
CA MET A 58 -26.40 -17.10 5.65
C MET A 58 -26.11 -16.28 6.91
N GLU A 59 -24.97 -16.53 7.56
CA GLU A 59 -24.53 -15.83 8.77
C GLU A 59 -24.37 -14.33 8.51
N LEU A 60 -23.62 -13.96 7.45
CA LEU A 60 -23.40 -12.56 7.10
C LEU A 60 -24.70 -11.85 6.72
N THR A 61 -25.56 -12.52 5.95
CA THR A 61 -26.85 -11.94 5.52
C THR A 61 -27.77 -11.74 6.72
N ALA A 62 -27.81 -12.67 7.68
CA ALA A 62 -28.56 -12.49 8.92
C ALA A 62 -28.10 -11.24 9.68
N ALA A 63 -26.79 -11.07 9.88
CA ALA A 63 -26.24 -9.90 10.54
C ALA A 63 -26.52 -8.59 9.78
N TYR A 64 -26.44 -8.63 8.46
CA TYR A 64 -26.79 -7.53 7.56
C TYR A 64 -28.26 -7.09 7.69
N ILE A 65 -29.19 -8.06 7.76
CA ILE A 65 -30.62 -7.80 7.92
C ILE A 65 -30.92 -7.28 9.33
N LYS A 66 -30.37 -7.90 10.38
CA LYS A 66 -30.53 -7.46 11.78
C LYS A 66 -30.13 -5.98 11.95
N ALA A 67 -28.96 -5.60 11.44
CA ALA A 67 -28.48 -4.22 11.51
C ALA A 67 -29.40 -3.21 10.78
N GLY A 68 -30.01 -3.60 9.66
CA GLY A 68 -30.98 -2.74 8.97
C GLY A 68 -32.27 -2.59 9.73
N LEU A 69 -32.77 -3.70 10.27
CA LEU A 69 -33.98 -3.73 11.08
C LEU A 69 -33.84 -2.86 12.33
N GLU A 70 -32.70 -2.90 13.03
CA GLU A 70 -32.35 -2.01 14.16
C GLU A 70 -32.36 -0.53 13.79
N GLN A 71 -31.94 -0.18 12.56
CA GLN A 71 -31.90 1.19 12.04
C GLN A 71 -33.23 1.68 11.45
N ASN A 72 -34.31 0.98 11.73
CA ASN A 72 -35.63 1.23 11.16
C ASN A 72 -35.69 1.14 9.63
N GLU A 73 -34.81 0.36 9.01
CA GLU A 73 -34.78 0.17 7.55
C GLU A 73 -35.69 -0.98 7.12
N ARG A 74 -36.02 -1.00 5.83
CA ARG A 74 -36.77 -2.09 5.21
C ARG A 74 -35.80 -3.12 4.67
N CYS A 75 -36.11 -4.39 4.82
CA CYS A 75 -35.21 -5.48 4.48
C CYS A 75 -35.89 -6.54 3.61
N ILE A 76 -35.22 -6.96 2.54
CA ILE A 76 -35.56 -8.11 1.72
C ILE A 76 -34.42 -9.11 1.83
N TRP A 77 -34.76 -10.35 2.16
CA TRP A 77 -33.82 -11.46 2.12
C TRP A 77 -34.22 -12.43 1.02
N LEU A 78 -33.48 -12.42 -0.08
CA LEU A 78 -33.59 -13.40 -1.16
C LEU A 78 -32.86 -14.69 -0.79
N VAL A 79 -33.57 -15.82 -0.85
CA VAL A 79 -33.05 -17.16 -0.54
C VAL A 79 -33.30 -18.10 -1.72
N PRO A 80 -32.47 -19.15 -1.91
CA PRO A 80 -32.59 -20.00 -3.09
C PRO A 80 -33.88 -20.84 -3.11
N ASP A 81 -34.38 -21.27 -1.96
CA ASP A 81 -35.51 -22.19 -1.83
C ASP A 81 -36.26 -21.99 -0.49
N PHE A 82 -37.40 -22.68 -0.34
CA PHE A 82 -38.25 -22.61 0.85
C PHE A 82 -37.56 -23.13 2.12
N GLN A 83 -36.75 -24.18 2.02
CA GLN A 83 -36.00 -24.70 3.18
C GLN A 83 -35.00 -23.65 3.71
N SER A 84 -34.35 -22.93 2.80
CA SER A 84 -33.46 -21.82 3.13
C SER A 84 -34.21 -20.64 3.74
N ALA A 85 -35.48 -20.43 3.36
CA ALA A 85 -36.34 -19.42 3.99
C ALA A 85 -36.65 -19.77 5.45
N GLU A 86 -36.94 -21.03 5.77
CA GLU A 86 -37.14 -21.48 7.15
C GLU A 86 -35.87 -21.33 7.99
N LYS A 87 -34.71 -21.75 7.44
CA LYS A 87 -33.41 -21.54 8.11
C LYS A 87 -33.12 -20.06 8.35
N ALA A 88 -33.42 -19.19 7.39
CA ALA A 88 -33.26 -17.75 7.54
C ALA A 88 -34.15 -17.18 8.66
N LYS A 89 -35.42 -17.63 8.76
CA LYS A 89 -36.30 -17.27 9.88
C LYS A 89 -35.70 -17.67 11.21
N ASN A 90 -35.27 -18.92 11.36
CA ASN A 90 -34.69 -19.43 12.61
C ASN A 90 -33.42 -18.65 13.04
N LEU A 91 -32.55 -18.31 12.09
CA LEU A 91 -31.34 -17.51 12.36
C LEU A 91 -31.66 -16.09 12.84
N LEU A 92 -32.75 -15.52 12.35
CA LEU A 92 -33.24 -14.24 12.84
C LEU A 92 -33.84 -14.43 14.24
N SER A 93 -34.72 -15.40 14.45
CA SER A 93 -35.45 -15.60 15.72
C SER A 93 -34.56 -15.85 16.92
N ASN A 94 -33.34 -16.36 16.73
CA ASN A 94 -32.32 -16.49 17.77
C ASN A 94 -31.69 -15.14 18.21
N SER A 95 -32.42 -14.01 18.14
CA SER A 95 -31.96 -12.70 18.62
C SER A 95 -33.07 -11.99 19.39
N ASP A 96 -32.70 -10.99 20.20
CA ASP A 96 -33.62 -10.15 21.00
C ASP A 96 -34.60 -9.29 20.16
N LEU A 97 -34.65 -9.53 18.84
CA LEU A 97 -35.52 -8.83 17.90
C LEU A 97 -36.81 -9.62 17.71
N ASP A 98 -37.95 -9.00 18.04
CA ASP A 98 -39.28 -9.51 17.71
C ASP A 98 -39.50 -9.46 16.18
N ILE A 99 -39.19 -10.57 15.52
CA ILE A 99 -39.19 -10.68 14.06
C ILE A 99 -40.59 -10.95 13.51
N GLU A 100 -41.44 -11.67 14.26
CA GLU A 100 -42.83 -11.92 13.86
C GLU A 100 -43.58 -10.60 13.71
N ASN A 101 -43.47 -9.71 14.69
CA ASN A 101 -44.04 -8.37 14.63
C ASN A 101 -43.44 -7.49 13.50
N ARG A 102 -42.16 -7.69 13.15
CA ARG A 102 -41.52 -6.94 12.04
C ARG A 102 -41.92 -7.47 10.66
N ILE A 103 -42.19 -8.76 10.55
CA ILE A 103 -42.77 -9.37 9.35
C ILE A 103 -44.22 -8.90 9.21
N GLU A 104 -45.00 -8.91 10.29
CA GLU A 104 -46.39 -8.42 10.33
C GLU A 104 -46.49 -6.93 9.99
N LYS A 105 -45.57 -6.11 10.50
CA LYS A 105 -45.44 -4.68 10.13
C LYS A 105 -44.86 -4.45 8.73
N SER A 106 -44.71 -5.49 7.90
CA SER A 106 -44.22 -5.41 6.52
C SER A 106 -42.82 -4.76 6.39
N ARG A 107 -41.96 -4.94 7.39
CA ARG A 107 -40.58 -4.39 7.42
C ARG A 107 -39.53 -5.36 6.94
N LEU A 108 -39.78 -6.66 7.06
CA LEU A 108 -38.94 -7.74 6.56
C LEU A 108 -39.74 -8.63 5.62
N LYS A 109 -39.15 -9.00 4.47
CA LYS A 109 -39.68 -10.07 3.63
C LYS A 109 -38.57 -11.04 3.25
N ILE A 110 -38.81 -12.33 3.49
CA ILE A 110 -37.91 -13.43 3.08
C ILE A 110 -38.55 -14.11 1.88
N ILE A 111 -37.86 -14.13 0.75
CA ILE A 111 -38.44 -14.51 -0.55
C ILE A 111 -37.61 -15.65 -1.15
N PRO A 112 -38.18 -16.87 -1.26
CA PRO A 112 -37.56 -17.94 -2.00
C PRO A 112 -37.63 -17.67 -3.51
N LEU A 113 -36.51 -17.85 -4.20
CA LEU A 113 -36.39 -17.62 -5.64
C LEU A 113 -36.93 -18.79 -6.47
N LYS A 114 -36.90 -20.01 -5.94
CA LYS A 114 -37.58 -21.17 -6.54
C LYS A 114 -39.05 -21.19 -6.11
N GLU A 115 -39.96 -21.23 -7.08
CA GLU A 115 -41.36 -21.57 -6.83
C GLU A 115 -41.48 -23.05 -6.42
N LYS A 116 -42.55 -23.38 -5.69
CA LYS A 116 -42.78 -24.70 -5.11
C LYS A 116 -42.85 -25.73 -6.24
N ASP A 117 -41.97 -26.75 -6.20
CA ASP A 117 -41.79 -27.85 -7.17
C ASP A 117 -42.74 -27.85 -8.39
N ASP A 118 -42.39 -27.10 -9.43
CA ASP A 118 -42.96 -27.29 -10.78
C ASP A 118 -42.01 -28.21 -11.57
N PRO A 119 -42.37 -29.48 -11.84
CA PRO A 119 -41.54 -30.44 -12.55
C PRO A 119 -41.29 -30.08 -14.03
N SER A 120 -41.92 -29.03 -14.56
CA SER A 120 -41.70 -28.56 -15.94
C SER A 120 -40.48 -27.64 -16.11
N ILE A 121 -39.93 -27.08 -15.03
CA ILE A 121 -38.75 -26.21 -15.08
C ILE A 121 -37.48 -27.08 -15.04
N LYS A 122 -36.91 -27.37 -16.22
CA LYS A 122 -35.62 -28.07 -16.32
C LYS A 122 -34.55 -27.37 -15.45
N GLN A 123 -33.84 -28.18 -14.66
CA GLN A 123 -32.80 -27.80 -13.69
C GLN A 123 -31.60 -26.99 -14.23
N THR A 124 -31.60 -26.56 -15.49
CA THR A 124 -30.35 -26.28 -16.20
C THR A 124 -29.80 -24.86 -16.11
N GLU A 125 -30.53 -23.82 -15.68
CA GLU A 125 -29.95 -22.46 -15.70
C GLU A 125 -30.37 -21.52 -14.56
N THR A 126 -31.33 -21.89 -13.71
CA THR A 126 -31.80 -21.06 -12.58
C THR A 126 -30.82 -20.94 -11.42
N SER A 127 -29.72 -21.68 -11.43
CA SER A 127 -28.74 -21.74 -10.33
C SER A 127 -27.71 -20.61 -10.36
N ARG A 128 -27.72 -19.75 -11.38
CA ARG A 128 -26.75 -18.66 -11.49
C ARG A 128 -27.36 -17.28 -11.63
N ILE A 129 -28.62 -17.13 -12.05
CA ILE A 129 -29.15 -15.87 -12.59
C ILE A 129 -29.32 -14.78 -11.53
N TYR A 130 -28.72 -13.63 -11.84
CA TYR A 130 -29.20 -12.28 -11.62
C TYR A 130 -30.71 -12.24 -11.37
N PHE A 131 -31.17 -11.45 -10.41
CA PHE A 131 -32.60 -11.18 -10.32
C PHE A 131 -33.08 -10.58 -11.65
N ASP A 132 -33.77 -11.37 -12.48
CA ASP A 132 -34.36 -10.91 -13.72
C ASP A 132 -35.54 -10.02 -13.37
N TRP A 133 -35.56 -8.78 -13.82
CA TRP A 133 -36.66 -7.86 -13.52
C TRP A 133 -37.90 -8.11 -14.39
N LYS A 134 -37.85 -9.08 -15.30
CA LYS A 134 -38.88 -9.32 -16.33
C LYS A 134 -39.65 -10.65 -16.21
N ALA A 135 -39.42 -11.52 -15.22
CA ALA A 135 -39.96 -12.90 -15.20
C ALA A 135 -40.44 -13.47 -13.84
N GLY A 136 -41.76 -13.51 -13.55
CA GLY A 136 -42.36 -14.41 -12.52
C GLY A 136 -43.09 -13.76 -11.33
N ASN A 137 -43.68 -14.59 -10.44
CA ASN A 137 -44.45 -14.13 -9.26
C ASN A 137 -43.58 -13.58 -8.10
N PRO A 138 -42.38 -14.10 -7.77
CA PRO A 138 -41.53 -13.57 -6.71
C PRO A 138 -41.16 -12.09 -6.92
N GLN A 139 -41.05 -11.64 -8.18
CA GLN A 139 -40.77 -10.25 -8.52
C GLN A 139 -41.95 -9.32 -8.29
N LYS A 140 -43.18 -9.75 -8.65
CA LYS A 140 -44.39 -8.97 -8.36
C LYS A 140 -44.51 -8.71 -6.86
N GLU A 141 -44.15 -9.69 -6.05
CA GLU A 141 -44.10 -9.55 -4.61
C GLU A 141 -43.05 -8.57 -4.11
N ILE A 142 -41.87 -8.54 -4.74
CA ILE A 142 -40.77 -7.61 -4.41
C ILE A 142 -41.17 -6.19 -4.79
N ILE A 143 -41.64 -5.97 -6.01
CA ILE A 143 -42.08 -4.64 -6.49
C ILE A 143 -43.22 -4.13 -5.59
N LYS A 144 -44.24 -4.95 -5.32
CA LYS A 144 -45.31 -4.58 -4.39
C LYS A 144 -44.77 -4.21 -3.01
N PHE A 145 -43.87 -5.01 -2.46
CA PHE A 145 -43.28 -4.73 -1.15
C PHE A 145 -42.47 -3.43 -1.14
N ILE A 146 -41.69 -3.16 -2.18
CA ILE A 146 -40.84 -1.97 -2.29
C ILE A 146 -41.70 -0.70 -2.39
N HIS A 147 -42.75 -0.71 -3.21
CA HIS A 147 -43.61 0.45 -3.40
C HIS A 147 -44.67 0.63 -2.30
N ALA A 148 -44.96 -0.38 -1.47
CA ALA A 148 -45.97 -0.29 -0.42
C ALA A 148 -45.46 0.45 0.83
N GLY A 149 -45.98 1.64 1.13
CA GLY A 149 -45.68 2.38 2.37
C GLY A 149 -44.44 3.28 2.29
N ASN A 150 -44.20 4.05 3.35
CA ASN A 150 -43.16 5.07 3.39
C ASN A 150 -41.94 4.60 4.19
N TRP A 151 -40.76 4.53 3.55
CA TRP A 151 -39.51 4.08 4.16
C TRP A 151 -38.31 4.81 3.56
N ARG A 152 -37.24 4.96 4.36
CA ARG A 152 -36.07 5.79 4.00
C ARG A 152 -34.95 5.02 3.30
N TYR A 153 -34.72 3.76 3.68
CA TYR A 153 -33.69 2.90 3.10
C TYR A 153 -34.19 1.45 2.93
N LEU A 154 -33.73 0.80 1.87
CA LEU A 154 -33.98 -0.62 1.58
C LEU A 154 -32.67 -1.40 1.58
N ARG A 155 -32.69 -2.55 2.25
CA ARG A 155 -31.66 -3.57 2.21
C ARG A 155 -32.12 -4.76 1.40
N ILE A 156 -31.24 -5.27 0.54
CA ILE A 156 -31.47 -6.45 -0.29
C ILE A 156 -30.14 -7.18 -0.49
N ASN A 157 -30.13 -8.50 -0.29
CA ASN A 157 -28.99 -9.34 -0.65
C ASN A 157 -29.14 -9.85 -2.08
N LEU A 158 -28.07 -9.78 -2.86
CA LEU A 158 -28.03 -10.17 -4.27
C LEU A 158 -26.83 -11.07 -4.51
N GLU A 159 -27.02 -12.12 -5.29
CA GLU A 159 -25.95 -13.02 -5.70
C GLU A 159 -25.35 -12.53 -7.02
N VAL A 160 -24.02 -12.54 -7.10
CA VAL A 160 -23.27 -11.99 -8.24
C VAL A 160 -22.34 -13.06 -8.79
N GLY A 161 -22.57 -13.44 -10.04
CA GLY A 161 -21.71 -14.33 -10.82
C GLY A 161 -21.02 -13.60 -11.98
N ALA A 162 -20.00 -14.25 -12.55
CA ALA A 162 -19.22 -13.69 -13.66
C ALA A 162 -19.98 -13.73 -15.02
N PHE A 163 -20.82 -14.74 -15.28
CA PHE A 163 -21.61 -14.90 -16.53
C PHE A 163 -20.87 -14.54 -17.84
N GLY A 164 -19.59 -14.91 -17.97
CA GLY A 164 -18.80 -14.59 -19.16
C GLY A 164 -18.33 -13.13 -19.27
N LYS A 165 -18.55 -12.32 -18.22
CA LYS A 165 -18.04 -10.95 -18.05
C LYS A 165 -17.26 -10.85 -16.73
N SER A 166 -16.64 -9.69 -16.47
CA SER A 166 -16.00 -9.43 -15.17
C SER A 166 -17.03 -9.20 -14.07
N ILE A 167 -16.72 -9.60 -12.83
CA ILE A 167 -17.58 -9.32 -11.66
C ILE A 167 -17.84 -7.82 -11.49
N THR A 168 -16.85 -6.96 -11.79
CA THR A 168 -17.00 -5.51 -11.74
C THR A 168 -18.08 -5.01 -12.70
N THR A 169 -18.13 -5.57 -13.92
CA THR A 169 -19.17 -5.26 -14.90
C THR A 169 -20.54 -5.72 -14.39
N SER A 170 -20.64 -6.95 -13.88
CA SER A 170 -21.89 -7.50 -13.33
C SER A 170 -22.45 -6.64 -12.19
N LEU A 171 -21.59 -6.14 -11.28
CA LEU A 171 -21.98 -5.23 -10.21
C LEU A 171 -22.49 -3.88 -10.72
N LYS A 172 -21.83 -3.32 -11.74
CA LYS A 172 -22.25 -2.06 -12.35
C LYS A 172 -23.63 -2.19 -12.99
N GLU A 173 -23.85 -3.24 -13.77
CA GLU A 173 -25.15 -3.56 -14.36
C GLU A 173 -26.23 -3.71 -13.26
N LEU A 174 -25.91 -4.33 -12.10
CA LEU A 174 -26.91 -4.61 -11.05
C LEU A 174 -27.42 -3.30 -10.47
N ARG A 175 -26.50 -2.36 -10.27
CA ARG A 175 -26.83 -1.04 -9.76
C ARG A 175 -27.66 -0.23 -10.75
N CYS A 176 -27.37 -0.31 -12.04
CA CYS A 176 -28.20 0.32 -13.06
C CYS A 176 -29.63 -0.21 -13.00
N VAL A 177 -29.78 -1.53 -12.95
CA VAL A 177 -31.10 -2.16 -12.89
C VAL A 177 -31.84 -1.81 -11.58
N LEU A 178 -31.15 -1.78 -10.44
CA LEU A 178 -31.72 -1.31 -9.17
C LEU A 178 -32.20 0.15 -9.25
N ALA A 179 -31.42 1.02 -9.90
CA ALA A 179 -31.74 2.44 -10.05
C ALA A 179 -32.92 2.67 -11.01
N GLU A 180 -32.97 1.93 -12.12
CA GLU A 180 -34.04 2.01 -13.12
C GLU A 180 -35.39 1.57 -12.57
N ASN A 181 -35.42 0.49 -11.80
CA ASN A 181 -36.67 -0.08 -11.30
C ASN A 181 -37.13 0.51 -9.96
N MET A 182 -36.25 1.23 -9.25
CA MET A 182 -36.59 1.88 -7.99
C MET A 182 -36.09 3.33 -7.97
N PRO A 183 -36.54 4.18 -8.91
CA PRO A 183 -36.16 5.57 -8.92
C PRO A 183 -36.54 6.24 -7.59
N GLU A 184 -35.69 7.16 -7.11
CA GLU A 184 -35.87 7.93 -5.86
C GLU A 184 -35.71 7.14 -4.54
N LYS A 185 -35.55 5.81 -4.57
CA LYS A 185 -35.35 5.00 -3.36
C LYS A 185 -33.85 4.84 -3.03
N LYS A 186 -33.51 4.93 -1.74
CA LYS A 186 -32.12 4.71 -1.28
C LYS A 186 -31.91 3.24 -0.95
N ILE A 187 -31.15 2.54 -1.77
CA ILE A 187 -30.87 1.10 -1.63
C ILE A 187 -29.46 0.91 -1.08
N ARG A 188 -29.27 -0.06 -0.19
CA ARG A 188 -27.98 -0.45 0.40
C ARG A 188 -27.70 -1.93 0.12
N PRO A 189 -27.39 -2.33 -1.12
CA PRO A 189 -27.33 -3.73 -1.49
C PRO A 189 -26.16 -4.46 -0.83
N LEU A 190 -26.36 -5.74 -0.50
CA LEU A 190 -25.28 -6.69 -0.14
C LEU A 190 -25.06 -7.64 -1.32
N PHE A 191 -23.92 -7.50 -1.99
CA PHE A 191 -23.53 -8.33 -3.11
C PHE A 191 -22.71 -9.53 -2.63
N MET A 192 -23.22 -10.73 -2.86
CA MET A 192 -22.59 -11.99 -2.47
C MET A 192 -21.88 -12.60 -3.67
N ILE A 193 -20.56 -12.70 -3.58
CA ILE A 193 -19.69 -13.24 -4.64
C ILE A 193 -19.04 -14.51 -4.13
N LYS A 194 -19.06 -15.59 -4.91
CA LYS A 194 -18.35 -16.81 -4.54
C LYS A 194 -16.85 -16.63 -4.74
N GLU A 195 -16.05 -17.14 -3.81
CA GLU A 195 -14.58 -17.08 -3.90
C GLU A 195 -14.03 -17.72 -5.18
N GLU A 196 -14.69 -18.78 -5.68
CA GLU A 196 -14.29 -19.47 -6.91
C GLU A 196 -14.46 -18.63 -8.18
N ASP A 197 -15.41 -17.70 -8.17
CA ASP A 197 -15.74 -16.81 -9.29
C ASP A 197 -14.80 -15.59 -9.36
N LEU A 198 -13.85 -15.45 -8.41
CA LEU A 198 -12.90 -14.34 -8.37
C LEU A 198 -11.47 -14.79 -8.73
N SER A 199 -10.86 -14.03 -9.63
CA SER A 199 -9.41 -13.98 -9.81
C SER A 199 -8.76 -12.94 -8.89
N ALA A 200 -7.44 -13.07 -8.67
CA ALA A 200 -6.68 -12.08 -7.91
C ALA A 200 -6.78 -10.68 -8.54
N GLU A 201 -6.74 -10.61 -9.87
CA GLU A 201 -6.84 -9.37 -10.64
C GLU A 201 -8.22 -8.71 -10.51
N GLU A 202 -9.30 -9.49 -10.54
CA GLU A 202 -10.65 -8.96 -10.31
C GLU A 202 -10.81 -8.38 -8.91
N VAL A 203 -10.21 -8.98 -7.89
CA VAL A 203 -10.23 -8.42 -6.53
C VAL A 203 -9.55 -7.05 -6.49
N PHE A 204 -8.43 -6.86 -7.19
CA PHE A 204 -7.79 -5.54 -7.33
C PHE A 204 -8.71 -4.56 -8.06
N ASN A 205 -9.25 -4.95 -9.22
CA ASN A 205 -10.11 -4.11 -10.04
C ASN A 205 -11.36 -3.64 -9.27
N LEU A 206 -11.94 -4.51 -8.44
CA LEU A 206 -13.07 -4.15 -7.59
C LEU A 206 -12.68 -3.09 -6.55
N ILE A 207 -11.55 -3.26 -5.85
CA ILE A 207 -11.14 -2.29 -4.83
C ILE A 207 -10.74 -0.95 -5.47
N GLU A 208 -10.09 -0.97 -6.64
CA GLU A 208 -9.77 0.24 -7.41
C GLU A 208 -11.03 0.95 -7.92
N ALA A 209 -12.08 0.21 -8.27
CA ALA A 209 -13.39 0.76 -8.57
C ALA A 209 -14.14 1.34 -7.34
N GLY A 210 -13.50 1.34 -6.16
CA GLY A 210 -14.06 1.89 -4.93
C GLY A 210 -14.99 0.94 -4.17
N GLU A 211 -14.98 -0.35 -4.52
CA GLU A 211 -15.81 -1.35 -3.87
C GLU A 211 -15.33 -1.67 -2.46
N LYS A 212 -16.27 -1.70 -1.51
CA LYS A 212 -15.99 -2.19 -0.16
C LYS A 212 -16.13 -3.71 -0.14
N LEU A 213 -14.99 -4.40 -0.14
CA LEU A 213 -14.94 -5.87 -0.10
C LEU A 213 -14.69 -6.38 1.31
N VAL A 214 -15.49 -7.36 1.73
CA VAL A 214 -15.27 -8.14 2.95
C VAL A 214 -15.06 -9.62 2.63
N ILE A 215 -14.20 -10.28 3.39
CA ILE A 215 -13.92 -11.71 3.29
C ILE A 215 -13.82 -12.32 4.69
N LYS A 216 -14.21 -13.59 4.85
CA LYS A 216 -14.05 -14.33 6.10
C LYS A 216 -12.63 -14.91 6.22
N ARG A 217 -11.91 -14.56 7.29
CA ARG A 217 -10.53 -14.95 7.57
C ARG A 217 -10.34 -15.24 9.05
N GLU A 218 -9.78 -16.42 9.37
CA GLU A 218 -9.59 -16.87 10.77
C GLU A 218 -10.92 -16.86 11.54
N GLY A 219 -11.99 -17.29 10.88
CA GLY A 219 -13.34 -17.29 11.45
C GLY A 219 -14.03 -15.93 11.52
N LYS A 220 -13.36 -14.82 11.12
CA LYS A 220 -13.93 -13.46 11.23
C LYS A 220 -14.06 -12.72 9.89
N TRP A 221 -15.15 -12.00 9.67
CA TRP A 221 -15.31 -11.10 8.53
C TRP A 221 -14.43 -9.85 8.65
N LYS A 222 -13.63 -9.55 7.62
CA LYS A 222 -12.68 -8.43 7.61
C LYS A 222 -12.68 -7.73 6.24
N PHE A 223 -12.41 -6.42 6.24
CA PHE A 223 -12.27 -5.64 5.01
C PHE A 223 -10.95 -5.93 4.30
N LEU A 224 -11.03 -6.00 2.98
CA LEU A 224 -9.87 -5.99 2.11
C LEU A 224 -9.50 -4.54 1.74
N LYS A 225 -8.20 -4.22 1.77
CA LYS A 225 -7.69 -2.95 1.26
C LYS A 225 -6.43 -3.18 0.43
N ILE A 226 -6.29 -2.42 -0.64
CA ILE A 226 -5.01 -2.32 -1.36
C ILE A 226 -4.06 -1.49 -0.49
N LYS A 227 -2.91 -2.06 -0.15
CA LYS A 227 -1.78 -1.31 0.37
C LYS A 227 -0.90 -0.96 -0.81
N GLN A 228 -1.12 0.22 -1.40
CA GLN A 228 -0.09 0.82 -2.23
C GLN A 228 1.02 1.29 -1.28
N GLU A 229 2.23 0.80 -1.47
CA GLU A 229 3.39 1.50 -0.92
C GLU A 229 3.53 2.78 -1.73
N SER A 230 3.35 3.94 -1.09
CA SER A 230 3.58 5.21 -1.78
C SER A 230 5.03 5.22 -2.31
N PRO A 231 5.28 5.79 -3.51
CA PRO A 231 6.63 6.02 -4.02
C PRO A 231 7.52 6.67 -2.96
N ASP A 232 6.97 7.59 -2.18
CA ASP A 232 7.61 8.29 -1.07
C ASP A 232 8.17 7.36 -0.01
N LYS A 233 7.49 6.23 0.28
CA LYS A 233 7.98 5.29 1.29
C LYS A 233 9.20 4.53 0.81
N LYS A 234 9.23 4.12 -0.46
CA LYS A 234 10.41 3.45 -1.05
C LYS A 234 11.57 4.43 -1.15
N PHE A 235 11.33 5.64 -1.65
CA PHE A 235 12.32 6.71 -1.74
C PHE A 235 12.91 7.07 -0.37
N LYS A 236 12.04 7.27 0.63
CA LYS A 236 12.45 7.53 2.02
C LYS A 236 13.24 6.37 2.61
N THR A 237 12.85 5.13 2.32
CA THR A 237 13.61 3.95 2.76
C THR A 237 15.00 3.92 2.14
N LEU A 238 15.16 4.27 0.86
CA LEU A 238 16.47 4.33 0.20
C LEU A 238 17.36 5.43 0.79
N ILE A 239 16.83 6.64 0.99
CA ILE A 239 17.56 7.75 1.61
C ILE A 239 17.98 7.42 3.04
N GLU A 240 17.09 6.80 3.81
CA GLU A 240 17.35 6.43 5.20
C GLU A 240 18.24 5.19 5.36
N ASN A 241 18.56 4.44 4.31
CA ASN A 241 19.52 3.33 4.38
C ASN A 241 20.84 3.64 3.67
N SER A 242 21.04 4.86 3.17
CA SER A 242 22.32 5.32 2.65
C SER A 242 23.36 5.39 3.77
N GLY A 243 24.58 4.92 3.50
CA GLY A 243 25.72 5.09 4.41
C GLY A 243 26.38 6.48 4.35
N ASP A 244 26.02 7.29 3.36
CA ASP A 244 26.47 8.68 3.21
C ASP A 244 25.42 9.65 3.81
N SER A 245 25.89 10.83 4.26
CA SER A 245 25.02 11.91 4.75
C SER A 245 24.22 12.49 3.59
N ILE A 246 22.89 12.52 3.70
CA ILE A 246 22.01 13.09 2.68
C ILE A 246 21.24 14.27 3.26
N LEU A 247 21.33 15.41 2.58
CA LEU A 247 20.54 16.61 2.83
C LEU A 247 19.82 17.04 1.56
N ILE A 248 18.58 17.51 1.70
CA ILE A 248 17.87 18.27 0.66
C ILE A 248 17.71 19.68 1.20
N HIS A 249 18.11 20.68 0.41
CA HIS A 249 17.97 22.08 0.79
C HIS A 249 17.42 22.93 -0.37
N ASP A 250 16.76 24.03 -0.05
CA ASP A 250 16.28 24.98 -1.06
C ASP A 250 17.45 25.71 -1.74
N MET A 251 17.15 26.50 -2.77
CA MET A 251 18.16 27.29 -3.49
C MET A 251 18.80 28.40 -2.64
N ASN A 252 18.23 28.73 -1.48
CA ASN A 252 18.81 29.66 -0.51
C ASN A 252 19.75 28.95 0.48
N GLY A 253 19.78 27.61 0.50
CA GLY A 253 20.61 26.81 1.39
C GLY A 253 19.92 26.43 2.71
N LYS A 254 18.59 26.56 2.82
CA LYS A 254 17.83 26.12 3.98
C LYS A 254 17.48 24.64 3.84
N VAL A 255 17.83 23.84 4.85
CA VAL A 255 17.58 22.39 4.84
C VAL A 255 16.08 22.09 4.92
N LEU A 256 15.58 21.32 3.96
CA LEU A 256 14.20 20.84 3.85
C LEU A 256 14.07 19.42 4.38
N GLU A 257 15.04 18.55 4.07
CA GLU A 257 15.06 17.15 4.53
C GLU A 257 16.48 16.69 4.85
N ALA A 258 16.60 15.73 5.77
CA ALA A 258 17.84 15.11 6.19
C ALA A 258 17.60 13.65 6.56
N ASN A 259 18.51 12.75 6.17
CA ASN A 259 18.53 11.37 6.63
C ASN A 259 19.17 11.25 8.02
N HIS A 260 19.05 10.06 8.64
CA HIS A 260 19.64 9.81 9.96
C HIS A 260 21.17 9.98 9.97
N VAL A 261 21.88 9.54 8.91
CA VAL A 261 23.35 9.69 8.81
C VAL A 261 23.78 11.15 8.83
N ALA A 262 23.06 12.04 8.14
CA ALA A 262 23.35 13.47 8.20
C ALA A 262 23.17 14.02 9.63
N CYS A 263 22.09 13.60 10.30
CA CYS A 263 21.83 14.00 11.68
C CYS A 263 22.96 13.57 12.63
N GLU A 264 23.40 12.32 12.52
CA GLU A 264 24.52 11.77 13.29
C GLU A 264 25.85 12.46 12.94
N THR A 265 26.10 12.64 11.64
CA THR A 265 27.32 13.26 11.11
C THR A 265 27.48 14.68 11.63
N PHE A 266 26.43 15.48 11.69
CA PHE A 266 26.53 16.88 12.14
C PHE A 266 26.19 17.07 13.64
N GLY A 267 25.71 16.03 14.33
CA GLY A 267 25.37 16.07 15.75
C GLY A 267 24.08 16.83 16.07
N TYR A 268 23.12 16.86 15.13
CA TYR A 268 21.83 17.52 15.31
C TYR A 268 20.69 16.50 15.25
N THR A 269 19.64 16.74 16.04
CA THR A 269 18.37 16.03 15.84
C THR A 269 17.74 16.49 14.52
N ARG A 270 16.97 15.63 13.85
CA ARG A 270 16.27 15.97 12.61
C ARG A 270 15.50 17.29 12.73
N SER A 271 14.76 17.49 13.82
CA SER A 271 14.01 18.74 14.08
C SER A 271 14.86 20.01 14.15
N LYS A 272 16.13 19.91 14.54
CA LYS A 272 17.08 21.03 14.58
C LYS A 272 17.90 21.17 13.30
N MET A 273 17.94 20.10 12.50
CA MET A 273 18.56 20.09 11.18
C MET A 273 17.66 20.77 10.15
N ILE A 274 16.37 20.43 10.14
CA ILE A 274 15.40 21.07 9.25
C ILE A 274 15.33 22.57 9.56
N GLY A 275 15.41 23.38 8.52
CA GLY A 275 15.41 24.84 8.59
C GLY A 275 16.77 25.48 8.88
N LYS A 276 17.81 24.70 9.19
CA LYS A 276 19.18 25.20 9.34
C LYS A 276 19.75 25.62 7.98
N HIS A 277 20.64 26.60 7.98
CA HIS A 277 21.33 27.02 6.78
C HIS A 277 22.59 26.17 6.57
N ILE A 278 22.84 25.67 5.35
CA ILE A 278 24.01 24.82 5.04
C ILE A 278 25.37 25.49 5.31
N LYS A 279 25.41 26.82 5.37
CA LYS A 279 26.60 27.60 5.79
C LYS A 279 26.98 27.34 7.25
N ASP A 280 26.01 27.06 8.12
CA ASP A 280 26.24 26.77 9.54
C ASP A 280 26.89 25.39 9.75
N LEU A 281 26.95 24.58 8.69
CA LEU A 281 27.54 23.25 8.69
C LEU A 281 28.97 23.25 8.12
N ARG A 282 29.57 24.43 7.89
CA ARG A 282 30.88 24.58 7.27
C ARG A 282 31.84 25.36 8.17
N THR A 283 33.13 25.09 8.03
CA THR A 283 34.17 25.97 8.59
C THR A 283 34.26 27.29 7.82
N SER A 284 34.81 28.32 8.46
CA SER A 284 34.91 29.67 7.89
C SER A 284 35.73 29.73 6.60
N ILE A 285 36.73 28.86 6.44
CA ILE A 285 37.59 28.76 5.25
C ILE A 285 36.76 28.45 4.00
N HIS A 286 35.76 27.57 4.12
CA HIS A 286 34.92 27.16 2.99
C HIS A 286 33.71 28.08 2.74
N LEU A 287 33.49 29.11 3.56
CA LEU A 287 32.45 30.10 3.29
C LEU A 287 32.82 31.03 2.13
N ILE A 288 34.12 31.25 1.92
CA ILE A 288 34.64 32.10 0.84
C ILE A 288 34.33 31.47 -0.53
N GLU A 289 34.42 30.15 -0.63
CA GLU A 289 34.19 29.38 -1.86
C GLU A 289 32.69 29.18 -2.15
N PHE A 290 31.82 29.36 -1.16
CA PHE A 290 30.39 29.03 -1.23
C PHE A 290 29.66 29.67 -2.43
N GLY A 291 29.94 30.94 -2.72
CA GLY A 291 29.32 31.64 -3.85
C GLY A 291 29.65 31.01 -5.20
N GLN A 292 30.93 30.72 -5.43
CA GLN A 292 31.40 30.08 -6.68
C GLN A 292 30.84 28.67 -6.83
N GLN A 293 30.68 27.93 -5.74
CA GLN A 293 30.11 26.59 -5.75
C GLN A 293 28.62 26.61 -6.15
N ILE A 294 27.86 27.59 -5.67
CA ILE A 294 26.45 27.78 -6.08
C ILE A 294 26.35 28.14 -7.56
N GLU A 295 27.19 29.04 -8.05
CA GLU A 295 27.19 29.42 -9.47
C GLU A 295 27.47 28.24 -10.37
N LYS A 296 28.48 27.43 -10.04
CA LYS A 296 28.77 26.19 -10.76
C LYS A 296 27.57 25.24 -10.75
N LEU A 297 26.97 24.99 -9.59
CA LEU A 297 25.79 24.14 -9.47
C LEU A 297 24.63 24.63 -10.34
N LYS A 298 24.37 25.95 -10.39
CA LYS A 298 23.34 26.55 -11.24
C LYS A 298 23.63 26.38 -12.74
N GLN A 299 24.90 26.44 -13.14
CA GLN A 299 25.30 26.32 -14.54
C GLN A 299 25.27 24.87 -15.05
N THR A 300 25.75 23.92 -14.25
CA THR A 300 25.95 22.52 -14.68
C THR A 300 24.85 21.57 -14.21
N GLY A 301 24.05 21.98 -13.22
CA GLY A 301 23.06 21.12 -12.55
C GLY A 301 23.66 20.13 -11.55
N TYR A 302 24.99 20.00 -11.48
CA TYR A 302 25.70 19.15 -10.52
C TYR A 302 27.10 19.66 -10.21
N PHE A 303 27.59 19.43 -9.00
CA PHE A 303 28.94 19.86 -8.61
C PHE A 303 29.48 19.00 -7.46
N THR A 304 30.75 18.58 -7.56
CA THR A 304 31.45 17.83 -6.51
C THR A 304 32.63 18.64 -5.98
N PHE A 305 32.82 18.64 -4.67
CA PHE A 305 33.92 19.34 -4.01
C PHE A 305 34.24 18.69 -2.67
N GLU A 306 35.45 18.93 -2.16
CA GLU A 306 35.80 18.60 -0.78
C GLU A 306 35.63 19.81 0.12
N MET A 307 35.19 19.58 1.34
CA MET A 307 35.10 20.61 2.37
C MET A 307 35.26 20.02 3.77
N ASP A 308 35.69 20.86 4.69
CA ASP A 308 35.69 20.59 6.12
C ASP A 308 34.35 21.02 6.72
N SER A 309 33.55 20.03 7.10
CA SER A 309 32.23 20.18 7.71
C SER A 309 32.33 20.41 9.21
N LEU A 310 31.54 21.36 9.73
CA LEU A 310 31.50 21.72 11.14
C LEU A 310 30.34 21.02 11.85
N ARG A 311 30.66 20.23 12.88
CA ARG A 311 29.68 19.61 13.76
C ARG A 311 29.17 20.57 14.83
N ARG A 312 28.02 20.24 15.44
CA ARG A 312 27.45 20.99 16.58
C ARG A 312 28.41 21.15 17.76
N ASP A 313 29.23 20.13 18.03
CA ASP A 313 30.21 20.13 19.12
C ASP A 313 31.51 20.90 18.79
N GLY A 314 31.59 21.48 17.59
CA GLY A 314 32.76 22.23 17.11
C GLY A 314 33.83 21.35 16.46
N THR A 315 33.67 20.03 16.43
CA THR A 315 34.61 19.16 15.73
C THR A 315 34.43 19.24 14.21
N VAL A 316 35.49 18.92 13.48
CA VAL A 316 35.56 19.04 12.02
C VAL A 316 35.67 17.67 11.38
N ILE A 317 34.88 17.45 10.33
CA ILE A 317 34.96 16.24 9.51
C ILE A 317 35.27 16.64 8.08
N PRO A 318 36.31 16.08 7.46
CA PRO A 318 36.53 16.25 6.04
C PRO A 318 35.50 15.43 5.25
N GLN A 319 34.79 16.07 4.33
CA GLN A 319 33.79 15.44 3.47
C GLN A 319 34.01 15.76 2.00
N GLU A 320 33.75 14.78 1.15
CA GLU A 320 33.47 15.00 -0.27
C GLU A 320 31.96 15.14 -0.44
N VAL A 321 31.51 16.25 -1.03
CA VAL A 321 30.10 16.57 -1.19
C VAL A 321 29.75 16.59 -2.68
N ASN A 322 28.77 15.77 -3.06
CA ASN A 322 28.14 15.79 -4.37
C ASN A 322 26.78 16.49 -4.29
N ASN A 323 26.66 17.62 -4.98
CA ASN A 323 25.43 18.38 -5.10
C ASN A 323 24.79 18.14 -6.47
N ARG A 324 23.47 18.00 -6.52
CA ARG A 324 22.66 17.96 -7.74
C ARG A 324 21.39 18.79 -7.59
N LEU A 325 20.99 19.48 -8.66
CA LEU A 325 19.67 20.08 -8.74
C LEU A 325 18.62 19.00 -8.93
N ILE A 326 17.54 19.08 -8.17
CA ILE A 326 16.39 18.19 -8.23
C ILE A 326 15.09 19.00 -8.16
N GLU A 327 13.98 18.38 -8.56
CA GLU A 327 12.65 18.85 -8.21
C GLU A 327 12.22 18.17 -6.91
N TYR A 328 11.80 18.94 -5.92
CA TYR A 328 11.34 18.46 -4.62
C TYR A 328 10.10 19.27 -4.22
N ASP A 329 8.98 18.57 -3.99
CA ASP A 329 7.66 19.19 -3.71
C ASP A 329 7.24 20.27 -4.73
N GLY A 330 7.60 20.09 -6.01
CA GLY A 330 7.26 21.01 -7.10
C GLY A 330 8.16 22.26 -7.19
N GLU A 331 9.19 22.35 -6.35
CA GLU A 331 10.18 23.44 -6.37
C GLU A 331 11.59 22.92 -6.69
N THR A 332 12.43 23.79 -7.25
CA THR A 332 13.85 23.46 -7.46
C THR A 332 14.58 23.43 -6.12
N ALA A 333 15.20 22.29 -5.83
CA ALA A 333 15.99 22.07 -4.63
C ALA A 333 17.35 21.46 -4.99
N VAL A 334 18.20 21.29 -3.97
CA VAL A 334 19.52 20.68 -4.09
C VAL A 334 19.57 19.43 -3.23
N LEU A 335 19.93 18.31 -3.85
CA LEU A 335 20.32 17.08 -3.18
C LEU A 335 21.82 17.12 -2.92
N SER A 336 22.21 17.09 -1.65
CA SER A 336 23.60 17.05 -1.19
C SER A 336 23.90 15.69 -0.57
N ILE A 337 24.86 14.97 -1.15
CA ILE A 337 25.38 13.70 -0.60
C ILE A 337 26.80 13.95 -0.12
N GLY A 338 27.01 13.88 1.19
CA GLY A 338 28.30 14.07 1.85
C GLY A 338 28.90 12.75 2.30
N ARG A 339 30.07 12.41 1.76
CA ARG A 339 30.85 11.23 2.14
C ARG A 339 32.01 11.63 3.05
N ASP A 340 32.13 10.97 4.19
CA ASP A 340 33.28 11.14 5.09
C ASP A 340 34.56 10.59 4.43
N ILE A 341 35.58 11.45 4.28
CA ILE A 341 36.87 11.11 3.68
C ILE A 341 38.01 11.09 4.72
N SER A 342 37.69 11.04 6.01
CA SER A 342 38.67 11.03 7.12
C SER A 342 39.70 9.91 6.96
N LYS A 343 39.22 8.69 6.69
CA LYS A 343 40.10 7.53 6.48
C LYS A 343 41.00 7.72 5.26
N ARG A 344 40.47 8.31 4.18
CA ARG A 344 41.24 8.59 2.95
C ARG A 344 42.37 9.58 3.24
N ARG A 345 42.06 10.72 3.87
CA ARG A 345 43.06 11.73 4.25
C ARG A 345 44.11 11.19 5.23
N GLN A 346 43.71 10.33 6.18
CA GLN A 346 44.65 9.70 7.12
C GLN A 346 45.63 8.77 6.38
N THR A 347 45.14 7.92 5.48
CA THR A 347 45.99 7.03 4.67
C THR A 347 46.94 7.81 3.76
N GLU A 348 46.43 8.83 3.06
CA GLU A 348 47.25 9.70 2.21
C GLU A 348 48.34 10.42 3.00
N LYS A 349 48.01 10.92 4.19
CA LYS A 349 48.99 11.55 5.09
C LYS A 349 50.05 10.56 5.57
N ALA A 350 49.63 9.38 6.03
CA ALA A 350 50.56 8.34 6.49
C ALA A 350 51.51 7.88 5.37
N LEU A 351 51.01 7.76 4.15
CA LEU A 351 51.83 7.44 2.98
C LEU A 351 52.85 8.56 2.71
N ARG A 352 52.42 9.82 2.66
CA ARG A 352 53.31 10.98 2.46
C ARG A 352 54.37 11.10 3.55
N ASP A 353 53.98 10.89 4.81
CA ASP A 353 54.90 10.93 5.95
C ASP A 353 55.92 9.77 5.87
N SER A 354 55.49 8.59 5.42
CA SER A 354 56.37 7.43 5.18
C SER A 354 57.33 7.68 4.01
N GLU A 355 56.86 8.21 2.89
CA GLU A 355 57.69 8.56 1.73
C GLU A 355 58.73 9.62 2.09
N ARG A 356 58.34 10.64 2.87
CA ARG A 356 59.26 11.67 3.36
C ARG A 356 60.33 11.08 4.27
N LYS A 357 59.95 10.22 5.21
CA LYS A 357 60.89 9.51 6.09
C LYS A 357 61.85 8.62 5.30
N TYR A 358 61.32 7.85 4.35
CA TYR A 358 62.12 7.01 3.46
C TYR A 358 63.13 7.85 2.68
N ARG A 359 62.69 8.95 2.04
CA ARG A 359 63.58 9.85 1.29
C ARG A 359 64.68 10.43 2.16
N MET A 360 64.34 10.92 3.36
CA MET A 360 65.34 11.44 4.29
C MET A 360 66.36 10.38 4.69
N LEU A 361 65.91 9.16 5.04
CA LEU A 361 66.82 8.08 5.43
C LEU A 361 67.67 7.60 4.26
N PHE A 362 67.12 7.54 3.04
CA PHE A 362 67.82 7.07 1.85
C PHE A 362 68.90 8.04 1.38
N GLU A 363 68.58 9.33 1.30
CA GLU A 363 69.49 10.37 0.81
C GLU A 363 70.56 10.74 1.83
N GLU A 364 70.20 10.88 3.11
CA GLU A 364 71.12 11.30 4.17
C GLU A 364 71.94 10.14 4.75
N PHE A 365 71.77 8.90 4.26
CA PHE A 365 72.53 7.76 4.77
C PHE A 365 74.02 7.89 4.39
N PRO A 366 74.96 7.81 5.36
CA PRO A 366 76.38 7.98 5.07
C PRO A 366 77.03 6.92 4.15
N GLY A 367 76.39 5.76 3.98
CA GLY A 367 76.85 4.70 3.07
C GLY A 367 76.13 4.73 1.71
N GLY A 368 76.66 3.98 0.74
CA GLY A 368 75.99 3.76 -0.54
C GLY A 368 74.82 2.78 -0.41
N ILE A 369 73.63 3.18 -0.85
CA ILE A 369 72.43 2.33 -0.96
C ILE A 369 72.03 2.23 -2.43
N ALA A 370 71.82 1.01 -2.92
CA ALA A 370 71.23 0.76 -4.24
C ALA A 370 70.20 -0.37 -4.16
N GLN A 371 69.09 -0.20 -4.88
CA GLN A 371 68.08 -1.22 -5.09
C GLN A 371 68.22 -1.78 -6.50
N PHE A 372 68.22 -3.10 -6.62
CA PHE A 372 68.35 -3.82 -7.88
C PHE A 372 67.04 -4.53 -8.23
N ASP A 373 66.77 -4.67 -9.53
CA ASP A 373 65.73 -5.57 -10.02
C ASP A 373 66.20 -7.03 -9.99
N LYS A 374 65.30 -7.94 -10.38
CA LYS A 374 65.61 -9.38 -10.47
C LYS A 374 66.65 -9.75 -11.52
N TYR A 375 67.08 -8.82 -12.37
CA TYR A 375 68.09 -8.98 -13.41
C TYR A 375 69.41 -8.28 -13.08
N GLY A 376 69.52 -7.66 -11.89
CA GLY A 376 70.72 -6.94 -11.45
C GLY A 376 70.83 -5.51 -12.00
N THR A 377 69.77 -4.97 -12.58
CA THR A 377 69.72 -3.56 -13.02
C THR A 377 69.43 -2.67 -11.81
N ILE A 378 70.16 -1.57 -11.64
CA ILE A 378 69.89 -0.58 -10.58
C ILE A 378 68.56 0.12 -10.90
N ILE A 379 67.60 0.02 -9.97
CA ILE A 379 66.31 0.71 -10.03
C ILE A 379 66.42 2.11 -9.40
N VAL A 380 67.09 2.20 -8.25
CA VAL A 380 67.32 3.46 -7.53
C VAL A 380 68.60 3.35 -6.71
N CYS A 381 69.34 4.45 -6.56
CA CYS A 381 70.50 4.54 -5.67
C CYS A 381 70.58 5.95 -5.06
N ASN A 382 71.22 6.07 -3.89
CA ASN A 382 71.44 7.37 -3.25
C ASN A 382 72.74 8.02 -3.75
N GLU A 383 72.96 9.30 -3.48
CA GLU A 383 74.16 10.02 -3.97
C GLU A 383 75.47 9.37 -3.52
N ASN A 384 75.53 8.83 -2.30
CA ASN A 384 76.74 8.22 -1.73
C ASN A 384 77.08 6.86 -2.36
N PHE A 385 76.18 6.23 -3.13
CA PHE A 385 76.49 5.05 -3.92
C PHE A 385 77.16 5.42 -5.26
N VAL A 386 76.89 6.63 -5.76
CA VAL A 386 77.42 7.12 -7.04
C VAL A 386 78.81 7.76 -6.87
N LYS A 387 79.07 8.36 -5.72
CA LYS A 387 80.39 8.88 -5.31
C LYS A 387 81.32 7.75 -4.91
#